data_AF-A0A4Q5L8V6-F1
#
_entry.id   AF-A0A4Q5L8V6-F1
#
_cell.length_a   1.000
_cell.length_b   1.000
_cell.length_c   1.000
_cell.angle_alpha   90.00
_cell.angle_beta   90.00
_cell.angle_gamma   90.00
#
_symmetry.space_group_name_H-M   'P 1'
#
loop_
_entity.id
_entity.type
_entity.pdbx_description
1 polymer ?
#
loop_
_entity_poly.entity_id
_entity_poly.type
_entity_poly.pdbx_seq_one_letter_code
_entity_poly.pdbx_strand_id
1 'polypeptide(L)'
;MMKRLRLFLLLAFCCLGAISTTLSAASAQVAAPRATGRPADEKSFLVYPNPSNGIVHIAINGFESRRLELRILNVIGTVIYRETITELNGPKTLDLTKFASGLYYVKLEGENASEMRKLVIH
;
A
#
# COMPACT_ATOMS: atom_id res chain seq x y z
N MET A 1 44.13 26.47 1.06
CA MET A 1 44.40 25.03 1.33
C MET A 1 44.92 24.91 2.77
N MET A 2 44.01 24.79 3.75
CA MET A 2 44.31 24.86 5.18
C MET A 2 44.87 23.52 5.67
N LYS A 3 46.16 23.53 6.02
CA LYS A 3 46.87 22.39 6.60
C LYS A 3 46.79 22.45 8.11
N ARG A 4 46.20 21.37 8.67
CA ARG A 4 46.68 20.62 9.84
C ARG A 4 46.49 21.25 11.23
N LEU A 5 46.30 20.33 12.18
CA LEU A 5 46.71 20.44 13.58
C LEU A 5 45.68 20.94 14.61
N ARG A 6 44.67 20.10 14.85
CA ARG A 6 44.10 19.85 16.20
C ARG A 6 44.01 18.32 16.34
N LEU A 7 45.08 17.62 16.74
CA LEU A 7 45.44 17.34 18.14
C LEU A 7 44.26 16.61 18.82
N PHE A 8 44.05 15.31 18.53
CA PHE A 8 44.56 14.17 19.31
C PHE A 8 44.79 14.49 20.79
N LEU A 9 44.19 13.66 21.66
CA LEU A 9 44.35 13.59 23.12
C LEU A 9 43.27 14.29 23.95
N LEU A 10 42.28 13.54 24.43
CA LEU A 10 41.86 13.57 25.84
C LEU A 10 40.94 12.38 26.19
N LEU A 11 41.57 11.42 26.88
CA LEU A 11 41.06 10.53 27.94
C LEU A 11 39.75 9.76 27.67
N ALA A 12 39.73 8.43 27.48
CA ALA A 12 40.17 7.42 28.45
C ALA A 12 39.76 7.76 29.90
N PHE A 13 38.51 7.47 30.26
CA PHE A 13 38.15 7.27 31.66
C PHE A 13 37.50 5.89 31.83
N CYS A 14 38.34 4.99 32.32
CA CYS A 14 38.03 3.69 32.87
C CYS A 14 37.26 3.89 34.18
N CYS A 15 36.13 3.21 34.37
CA CYS A 15 35.67 2.84 35.70
C CYS A 15 34.86 1.55 35.61
N LEU A 16 35.50 0.46 36.03
CA LEU A 16 34.88 -0.76 36.50
C LEU A 16 33.80 -0.42 37.53
N GLY A 17 32.64 -1.06 37.41
CA GLY A 17 31.59 -1.08 38.42
C GLY A 17 30.90 -2.44 38.41
N ALA A 18 30.95 -3.13 39.53
CA ALA A 18 30.61 -4.53 39.72
C ALA A 18 29.10 -4.85 39.63
N ILE A 19 28.82 -6.04 39.09
CA ILE A 19 27.91 -7.09 39.61
C ILE A 19 26.66 -6.62 40.36
N SER A 20 25.48 -6.85 39.77
CA SER A 20 24.34 -7.46 40.46
C SER A 20 23.35 -8.02 39.45
N THR A 21 23.20 -9.35 39.48
CA THR A 21 22.17 -10.13 38.81
C THR A 21 20.79 -9.79 39.34
N THR A 22 19.86 -9.45 38.44
CA THR A 22 18.48 -9.89 38.58
C THR A 22 18.02 -10.46 37.24
N LEU A 23 17.93 -11.79 37.17
CA LEU A 23 17.16 -12.47 36.14
C LEU A 23 15.69 -12.18 36.43
N SER A 24 15.18 -11.10 35.87
CA SER A 24 13.73 -10.91 35.79
C SER A 24 13.20 -11.87 34.73
N ALA A 25 12.52 -12.91 35.18
CA ALA A 25 11.75 -13.79 34.32
C ALA A 25 10.64 -12.95 33.67
N ALA A 26 10.89 -12.44 32.47
CA ALA A 26 9.87 -11.79 31.67
C ALA A 26 8.84 -12.86 31.31
N SER A 27 7.68 -12.82 31.98
CA SER A 27 6.52 -13.62 31.62
C SER A 27 6.19 -13.36 30.16
N ALA A 28 6.21 -14.41 29.33
CA ALA A 28 5.69 -14.34 27.97
C ALA A 28 4.19 -14.02 28.06
N GLN A 29 3.85 -12.73 27.93
CA GLN A 29 2.47 -12.34 27.67
C GLN A 29 2.18 -12.81 26.23
N VAL A 30 1.38 -13.87 26.11
CA VAL A 30 0.73 -14.25 24.87
C VAL A 30 -0.17 -13.08 24.49
N ALA A 31 0.36 -12.17 23.69
CA ALA A 31 -0.44 -11.17 23.02
C ALA A 31 -1.27 -11.91 21.97
N ALA A 32 -2.51 -12.23 22.31
CA ALA A 32 -3.53 -12.57 21.33
C ALA A 32 -3.49 -11.50 20.22
N PRO A 33 -3.66 -11.86 18.93
CA PRO A 33 -3.75 -10.86 17.88
C PRO A 33 -4.98 -10.01 18.21
N ARG A 34 -4.73 -8.80 18.71
CA ARG A 34 -5.78 -7.80 18.91
C ARG A 34 -6.27 -7.51 17.51
N ALA A 35 -7.41 -8.09 17.14
CA ALA A 35 -8.20 -7.64 16.02
C ALA A 35 -8.70 -6.23 16.39
N THR A 36 -7.83 -5.25 16.24
CA THR A 36 -8.21 -3.85 16.19
C THR A 36 -9.03 -3.73 14.92
N GLY A 37 -10.35 -3.75 15.07
CA GLY A 37 -11.26 -3.33 14.01
C GLY A 37 -10.77 -1.98 13.50
N ARG A 38 -10.34 -1.95 12.23
CA ARG A 38 -9.98 -0.71 11.57
C ARG A 38 -11.25 0.17 11.56
N PRO A 39 -11.17 1.44 11.99
CA PRO A 39 -12.34 2.32 11.93
C PRO A 39 -12.85 2.39 10.49
N ALA A 40 -14.17 2.43 10.34
CA ALA A 40 -14.94 2.30 9.10
C ALA A 40 -14.76 3.44 8.07
N ASP A 41 -13.68 4.21 8.17
CA ASP A 41 -13.32 5.31 7.28
C ASP A 41 -12.13 4.92 6.36
N GLU A 42 -11.97 3.62 6.12
CA GLU A 42 -10.94 3.09 5.25
C GLU A 42 -11.37 3.22 3.78
N LYS A 43 -10.70 4.11 3.05
CA LYS A 43 -10.78 4.17 1.59
C LYS A 43 -10.54 2.78 1.01
N SER A 44 -11.57 2.20 0.41
CA SER A 44 -11.51 0.84 -0.13
C SER A 44 -11.59 0.87 -1.65
N PHE A 45 -10.63 0.22 -2.30
CA PHE A 45 -10.61 0.02 -3.74
C PHE A 45 -10.45 -1.48 -4.03
N LEU A 46 -11.52 -2.09 -4.54
CA LEU A 46 -11.65 -3.53 -4.75
C LEU A 46 -11.91 -3.82 -6.23
N VAL A 47 -11.24 -4.85 -6.74
CA VAL A 47 -11.38 -5.35 -8.12
C VAL A 47 -11.64 -6.84 -8.05
N TYR A 48 -12.78 -7.30 -8.57
CA TYR A 48 -13.21 -8.70 -8.48
C TYR A 48 -14.10 -9.11 -9.65
N PRO A 49 -14.14 -10.38 -10.04
CA PRO A 49 -13.25 -11.44 -9.58
C PRO A 49 -11.80 -11.21 -10.06
N ASN A 50 -10.84 -11.77 -9.34
CA ASN A 50 -9.44 -11.81 -9.75
C ASN A 50 -8.85 -13.15 -9.34
N PRO A 51 -8.52 -14.06 -10.29
CA PRO A 51 -8.57 -13.88 -11.75
C PRO A 51 -9.98 -13.67 -12.34
N SER A 52 -10.08 -13.13 -13.55
CA SER A 52 -11.32 -12.84 -14.28
C SER A 52 -11.31 -13.47 -15.69
N ASN A 53 -12.49 -13.75 -16.24
CA ASN A 53 -12.69 -14.15 -17.64
C ASN A 53 -13.03 -12.93 -18.55
N GLY A 54 -12.65 -11.73 -18.14
CA GLY A 54 -12.87 -10.48 -18.88
C GLY A 54 -13.97 -9.59 -18.30
N ILE A 55 -14.96 -10.12 -17.58
CA ILE A 55 -15.93 -9.27 -16.85
C ILE A 55 -15.41 -8.99 -15.45
N VAL A 56 -15.25 -7.71 -15.10
CA VAL A 56 -14.75 -7.28 -13.79
C VAL A 56 -15.65 -6.25 -13.15
N HIS A 57 -15.75 -6.31 -11.83
CA HIS A 57 -16.44 -5.37 -10.97
C HIS A 57 -15.43 -4.58 -10.15
N ILE A 58 -15.65 -3.27 -10.08
CA ILE A 58 -14.79 -2.33 -9.39
C ILE A 58 -15.63 -1.62 -8.35
N ALA A 59 -15.35 -1.87 -7.08
CA ALA A 59 -15.99 -1.18 -5.96
C ALA A 59 -15.03 -0.15 -5.37
N ILE A 60 -15.56 1.07 -5.20
CA ILE A 60 -14.82 2.24 -4.72
C ILE A 60 -15.64 2.82 -3.57
N ASN A 61 -15.07 2.86 -2.36
CA ASN A 61 -15.71 3.43 -1.17
C ASN A 61 -14.76 4.40 -0.45
N GLY A 62 -15.30 5.46 0.16
CA GLY A 62 -14.56 6.46 0.93
C GLY A 62 -13.74 7.46 0.09
N PHE A 63 -13.92 7.48 -1.23
CA PHE A 63 -13.27 8.46 -2.10
C PHE A 63 -14.14 9.71 -2.22
N GLU A 64 -13.79 10.74 -1.45
CA GLU A 64 -14.46 12.05 -1.43
C GLU A 64 -14.14 12.95 -2.65
N SER A 65 -13.26 12.51 -3.55
CA SER A 65 -12.85 13.30 -4.71
C SER A 65 -14.01 13.42 -5.71
N ARG A 66 -14.36 14.66 -6.08
CA ARG A 66 -15.37 14.97 -7.12
C ARG A 66 -15.04 14.43 -8.51
N ARG A 67 -13.79 14.04 -8.73
CA ARG A 67 -13.29 13.51 -9.99
C ARG A 67 -12.23 12.44 -9.70
N LEU A 68 -12.52 11.22 -10.14
CA LEU A 68 -11.59 10.10 -10.13
C LEU A 68 -11.29 9.69 -11.57
N GLU A 69 -10.06 9.29 -11.82
CA GLU A 69 -9.64 8.71 -13.09
C GLU A 69 -9.35 7.22 -12.89
N LEU A 70 -10.17 6.39 -13.54
CA LEU A 70 -9.99 4.95 -13.60
C LEU A 70 -9.24 4.59 -14.88
N ARG A 71 -8.14 3.84 -14.75
CA ARG A 71 -7.34 3.37 -15.89
C ARG A 71 -7.05 1.88 -15.75
N ILE A 72 -7.09 1.16 -16.86
CA ILE A 72 -6.58 -0.20 -16.96
C ILE A 72 -5.32 -0.15 -17.82
N LEU A 73 -4.22 -0.68 -17.30
CA LEU A 73 -2.92 -0.71 -17.95
C LEU A 73 -2.46 -2.14 -18.15
N ASN A 74 -1.79 -2.42 -19.28
CA ASN A 74 -1.03 -3.66 -19.44
C ASN A 74 0.31 -3.59 -18.67
N VAL A 75 1.09 -4.68 -18.68
CA VAL A 75 2.39 -4.75 -17.98
C VAL A 75 3.45 -3.77 -18.47
N ILE A 76 3.31 -3.24 -19.69
CA ILE A 76 4.22 -2.26 -20.29
C ILE A 76 3.78 -0.81 -19.94
N GLY A 77 2.62 -0.64 -19.30
CA GLY A 77 2.06 0.66 -18.94
C GLY A 77 1.20 1.30 -20.02
N THR A 78 0.86 0.57 -21.10
CA THR A 78 -0.11 1.05 -22.09
C THR A 78 -1.50 1.09 -21.47
N VAL A 79 -2.17 2.24 -21.55
CA VAL A 79 -3.55 2.40 -21.08
C VAL A 79 -4.51 1.81 -22.11
N ILE A 80 -5.20 0.73 -21.76
CA ILE A 80 -6.17 0.03 -22.61
C ILE A 80 -7.61 0.47 -22.35
N TYR A 81 -7.86 1.07 -21.18
CA TYR A 81 -9.14 1.64 -20.80
C TYR A 81 -8.90 2.85 -19.92
N ARG A 82 -9.67 3.92 -20.14
CA ARG A 82 -9.64 5.14 -19.34
C ARG A 82 -11.06 5.67 -19.19
N GLU A 83 -11.38 6.09 -17.98
CA GLU A 83 -12.66 6.69 -17.68
C GLU A 83 -12.51 7.72 -16.54
N THR A 84 -13.25 8.81 -16.65
CA THR A 84 -13.42 9.75 -15.54
C THR A 84 -14.73 9.42 -14.83
N ILE A 85 -14.65 9.17 -13.53
CA ILE A 85 -15.79 8.95 -12.64
C ILE A 85 -16.03 10.25 -11.85
N THR A 86 -17.20 10.83 -12.00
CA THR A 86 -17.63 12.03 -11.27
C THR A 86 -18.64 11.73 -10.16
N GLU A 87 -19.30 10.58 -10.23
CA GLU A 87 -20.29 10.11 -9.26
C GLU A 87 -20.11 8.62 -9.00
N LEU A 88 -20.16 8.23 -7.72
CA LEU A 88 -20.00 6.84 -7.28
C LEU A 88 -21.37 6.22 -6.98
N ASN A 89 -21.96 5.59 -7.99
CA ASN A 89 -23.26 4.91 -7.88
C ASN A 89 -23.10 3.38 -7.74
N GLY A 90 -22.33 2.96 -6.72
CA GLY A 90 -22.05 1.55 -6.45
C GLY A 90 -20.94 0.93 -7.32
N PRO A 91 -20.83 -0.42 -7.34
CA PRO A 91 -19.80 -1.12 -8.09
C PRO A 91 -19.97 -0.94 -9.60
N LYS A 92 -18.87 -0.68 -10.29
CA LYS A 92 -18.83 -0.54 -11.74
C LYS A 92 -18.45 -1.84 -12.40
N THR A 93 -19.20 -2.26 -13.41
CA THR A 93 -18.86 -3.40 -14.26
C THR A 93 -18.12 -2.94 -15.50
N LEU A 94 -17.00 -3.59 -15.83
CA LEU A 94 -16.25 -3.41 -17.06
C LEU A 94 -16.19 -4.74 -17.83
N ASP A 95 -16.38 -4.63 -19.14
CA ASP A 95 -16.15 -5.71 -20.08
C ASP A 95 -14.77 -5.54 -20.74
N LEU A 96 -13.85 -6.41 -20.35
CA LEU A 96 -12.48 -6.52 -20.84
C LEU A 96 -12.27 -7.78 -21.68
N THR A 97 -13.34 -8.48 -22.08
CA THR A 97 -13.28 -9.75 -22.86
C THR A 97 -12.59 -9.60 -24.22
N LYS A 98 -12.53 -8.37 -24.75
CA LYS A 98 -11.87 -8.05 -26.02
C LYS A 98 -10.34 -7.95 -25.91
N PHE A 99 -9.80 -7.92 -24.70
CA PHE A 99 -8.36 -7.82 -24.47
C PHE A 99 -7.75 -9.20 -24.25
N ALA A 100 -6.49 -9.37 -24.63
CA ALA A 100 -5.79 -10.64 -24.51
C ALA A 100 -5.66 -11.09 -23.05
N SER A 101 -5.66 -12.39 -22.82
CA SER A 101 -5.35 -12.99 -21.52
C SER A 101 -3.97 -12.52 -21.03
N GLY A 102 -3.86 -12.18 -19.75
CA GLY A 102 -2.62 -11.69 -19.19
C GLY A 102 -2.76 -10.89 -17.90
N LEU A 103 -1.65 -10.25 -17.54
CA LEU A 103 -1.53 -9.40 -16.35
C LEU A 103 -1.84 -7.94 -16.69
N TYR A 104 -2.71 -7.34 -15.89
CA TYR A 104 -3.11 -5.95 -15.99
C TYR A 104 -3.03 -5.26 -14.61
N TYR A 105 -3.08 -3.93 -14.66
CA TYR A 105 -3.16 -3.07 -13.48
C TYR A 105 -4.38 -2.16 -13.60
N VAL A 106 -5.22 -2.19 -12.59
CA VAL A 106 -6.34 -1.25 -12.41
C VAL A 106 -5.82 -0.12 -11.53
N LYS A 107 -5.72 1.09 -12.09
CA LYS A 107 -5.27 2.29 -11.37
C LYS A 107 -6.44 3.23 -11.19
N LEU A 108 -6.65 3.67 -9.95
CA LEU A 108 -7.61 4.70 -9.58
C LEU A 108 -6.83 5.93 -9.08
N GLU A 109 -7.00 7.07 -9.73
CA GLU A 109 -6.31 8.31 -9.38
C GLU A 109 -7.32 9.41 -9.10
N GLY A 110 -7.28 9.98 -7.90
CA GLY A 110 -8.01 11.17 -7.51
C GLY A 110 -7.04 12.29 -7.13
N GLU A 111 -7.57 13.41 -6.67
CA GLU A 111 -6.78 14.60 -6.31
C GLU A 111 -5.69 14.31 -5.26
N ASN A 112 -6.03 13.55 -4.21
CA ASN A 112 -5.15 13.29 -3.07
C ASN A 112 -4.87 11.79 -2.85
N ALA A 113 -5.24 10.92 -3.80
CA ALA A 113 -5.11 9.48 -3.65
C ALA A 113 -4.83 8.80 -4.99
N SER A 114 -3.87 7.88 -5.00
CA SER A 114 -3.61 7.00 -6.14
C SER A 114 -3.49 5.56 -5.65
N GLU A 115 -4.46 4.73 -6.03
CA GLU A 115 -4.49 3.31 -5.70
C GLU A 115 -4.29 2.46 -6.95
N MET A 116 -3.63 1.31 -6.79
CA MET A 116 -3.42 0.35 -7.86
C MET A 116 -3.72 -1.07 -7.39
N ARG A 117 -4.35 -1.86 -8.26
CA ARG A 117 -4.65 -3.27 -8.02
C ARG A 117 -4.21 -4.10 -9.22
N LYS A 118 -3.63 -5.26 -8.95
CA LYS A 118 -3.34 -6.27 -9.97
C LYS A 118 -4.63 -6.93 -10.43
N LEU A 119 -4.76 -7.21 -11.73
CA LEU A 119 -5.85 -7.97 -12.32
C LEU A 119 -5.27 -9.01 -13.27
N VAL A 120 -5.69 -10.27 -13.13
CA VAL A 120 -5.34 -11.36 -14.06
C VAL A 120 -6.57 -11.68 -14.90
N ILE A 121 -6.42 -11.66 -16.22
CA ILE A 121 -7.47 -12.05 -17.16
C ILE A 121 -7.04 -13.37 -17.82
N HIS A 122 -7.92 -14.36 -17.82
CA HIS A 122 -7.75 -15.64 -18.50
C HIS A 122 -8.37 -15.65 -19.88
#